data_AF-A0AAD9R6S2-F1
#
_entry.id   AF-A0AAD9R6S2-F1
#
_cell.length_a   1.000
_cell.length_b   1.000
_cell.length_c   1.000
_cell.angle_alpha   90.00
_cell.angle_beta   90.00
_cell.angle_gamma   90.00
#
_symmetry.space_group_name_H-M   'P 1'
#
loop_
_entity.id
_entity.type
_entity.pdbx_description
1 polymer ?
#
loop_
_entity_poly.entity_id
_entity_poly.type
_entity_poly.pdbx_seq_one_letter_code
_entity_poly.pdbx_strand_id
1 'polypeptide(L)'
;MSNMLASGSLSSEGAMDVEETHSFSFSEEPSLEKIRQMQSEFAKERDWDQFHQPRNLLLAMVGEVGELAELFQWKGEVKEGLPDWSAKEKHHLGQELSDVLIYLVRLAEKCRVDLPKEVVAKMALNTMKYPAHIVKGSSKKYTEYKELNPEFCS
;
A
#
# COMPACT_ATOMS: atom_id res chain seq x y z
N MET A 1 68.33 7.17 21.00
CA MET A 1 68.05 8.23 21.97
C MET A 1 66.74 8.87 21.58
N SER A 2 65.76 8.78 22.48
CA SER A 2 64.45 9.41 22.43
C SER A 2 64.53 10.92 22.18
N ASN A 3 63.56 11.48 21.45
CA ASN A 3 62.70 12.51 22.04
C ASN A 3 61.40 12.72 21.25
N MET A 4 60.44 13.22 22.02
CA MET A 4 58.98 13.18 21.87
C MET A 4 58.43 14.59 21.55
N LEU A 5 57.24 14.65 20.92
CA LEU A 5 56.19 15.70 20.99
C LEU A 5 56.49 17.07 20.32
N ALA A 6 55.58 17.84 19.70
CA ALA A 6 54.11 17.83 19.52
C ALA A 6 53.77 18.68 18.27
N SER A 7 52.67 18.45 17.54
CA SER A 7 51.39 19.19 17.63
C SER A 7 50.99 19.69 16.23
N GLY A 8 49.69 19.72 15.92
CA GLY A 8 49.17 20.37 14.72
C GLY A 8 48.04 19.60 14.03
N SER A 9 46.83 19.72 14.56
CA SER A 9 45.58 19.32 13.92
C SER A 9 45.38 20.01 12.57
N LEU A 10 44.91 19.26 11.56
CA LEU A 10 44.12 19.80 10.46
C LEU A 10 43.06 18.77 10.07
N SER A 11 41.84 19.28 10.01
CA SER A 11 40.56 18.63 9.89
C SER A 11 40.42 17.85 8.57
N SER A 12 39.76 16.70 8.62
CA SER A 12 38.91 16.26 7.51
C SER A 12 37.58 15.78 8.08
N GLU A 13 36.72 16.76 8.35
CA GLU A 13 35.28 16.56 8.27
C GLU A 13 34.92 16.48 6.78
N GLY A 14 34.08 15.50 6.41
CA GLY A 14 33.58 15.31 5.06
C GLY A 14 33.73 13.85 4.62
N ALA A 15 32.71 13.03 4.48
CA ALA A 15 31.30 13.31 4.25
C ALA A 15 30.44 12.48 5.21
N MET A 16 29.51 13.14 5.90
CA MET A 16 28.26 12.47 6.20
C MET A 16 27.56 12.31 4.86
N ASP A 17 27.49 11.08 4.37
CA ASP A 17 26.56 10.72 3.31
C ASP A 17 25.17 11.16 3.80
N VAL A 18 24.71 12.28 3.29
CA VAL A 18 23.31 12.65 3.37
C VAL A 18 22.62 11.61 2.51
N GLU A 19 22.08 10.57 3.15
CA GLU A 19 21.11 9.68 2.52
C GLU A 19 20.02 10.58 1.94
N GLU A 20 20.07 10.82 0.62
CA GLU A 20 18.95 11.37 -0.12
C GLU A 20 17.79 10.42 0.13
N THR A 21 16.91 10.83 1.02
CA THR A 21 15.63 10.17 1.26
C THR A 21 14.78 10.39 0.01
N HIS A 22 15.02 9.58 -1.03
CA HIS A 22 14.11 9.51 -2.15
C HIS A 22 12.76 9.05 -1.61
N SER A 23 11.81 9.99 -1.50
CA SER A 23 10.45 9.70 -1.07
C SER A 23 9.82 8.74 -2.06
N PHE A 24 9.32 7.61 -1.57
CA PHE A 24 8.61 6.64 -2.40
C PHE A 24 7.40 7.28 -3.09
N SER A 25 7.23 6.99 -4.37
CA SER A 25 6.05 7.38 -5.17
C SER A 25 5.70 6.27 -6.17
N PHE A 26 4.43 6.17 -6.54
CA PHE A 26 3.99 5.31 -7.63
C PHE A 26 4.19 6.02 -8.98
N SER A 27 4.29 5.24 -10.05
CA SER A 27 4.13 5.75 -11.42
C SER A 27 2.77 6.43 -11.57
N GLU A 28 2.71 7.48 -12.39
CA GLU A 28 1.46 8.23 -12.64
C GLU A 28 0.40 7.40 -13.39
N GLU A 29 0.84 6.43 -14.20
CA GLU A 29 -0.01 5.54 -14.99
C GLU A 29 0.36 4.06 -14.75
N PRO A 30 -0.59 3.13 -14.94
CA PRO A 30 -1.96 3.33 -15.39
C PRO A 30 -2.92 3.82 -14.29
N SER A 31 -3.87 4.69 -14.64
CA SER A 31 -5.02 5.01 -13.78
C SER A 31 -5.95 3.79 -13.55
N LEU A 32 -6.82 3.86 -12.53
CA LEU A 32 -7.83 2.82 -12.28
C LEU A 32 -8.75 2.59 -13.49
N GLU A 33 -9.11 3.65 -14.21
CA GLU A 33 -9.90 3.53 -15.44
C GLU A 33 -9.10 2.83 -16.54
N LYS A 34 -7.79 3.09 -16.65
CA LYS A 34 -6.96 2.40 -17.63
C LYS A 34 -6.81 0.91 -17.29
N ILE A 35 -6.65 0.56 -16.02
CA ILE A 35 -6.65 -0.85 -15.55
C ILE A 35 -7.97 -1.53 -15.89
N ARG A 36 -9.11 -0.87 -15.62
CA ARG A 36 -10.45 -1.38 -15.97
C ARG A 36 -10.56 -1.65 -17.46
N GLN A 37 -10.11 -0.72 -18.31
CA GLN A 37 -10.12 -0.90 -19.77
C GLN A 37 -9.28 -2.10 -20.22
N MET A 38 -8.03 -2.18 -19.77
CA MET A 38 -7.11 -3.28 -20.11
C MET A 38 -7.71 -4.65 -19.75
N GLN A 39 -8.33 -4.75 -18.59
CA GLN A 39 -8.96 -6.00 -18.16
C GLN A 39 -10.24 -6.31 -18.95
N SER A 40 -11.07 -5.30 -19.22
CA SER A 40 -12.30 -5.47 -19.99
C SER A 40 -11.99 -5.94 -21.41
N GLU A 41 -10.92 -5.41 -22.02
CA GLU A 41 -10.38 -5.87 -23.30
C GLU A 41 -9.87 -7.31 -23.21
N PHE A 42 -8.99 -7.61 -22.24
CA PHE A 42 -8.44 -8.95 -22.03
C PHE A 42 -9.53 -10.03 -21.85
N ALA A 43 -10.58 -9.72 -21.09
CA ALA A 43 -11.69 -10.63 -20.83
C ALA A 43 -12.59 -10.83 -22.06
N LYS A 44 -12.87 -9.76 -22.81
CA LYS A 44 -13.68 -9.82 -24.03
C LYS A 44 -13.02 -10.65 -25.12
N GLU A 45 -11.71 -10.48 -25.32
CA GLU A 45 -10.95 -11.28 -26.29
C GLU A 45 -11.01 -12.78 -26.05
N ARG A 46 -11.23 -13.18 -24.80
CA ARG A 46 -11.29 -14.58 -24.36
C ARG A 46 -12.71 -15.10 -24.15
N ASP A 47 -13.72 -14.26 -24.38
CA ASP A 47 -15.12 -14.55 -24.05
C ASP A 47 -15.33 -14.94 -22.57
N TRP A 48 -14.52 -14.37 -21.67
CA TRP A 48 -14.55 -14.70 -20.23
C TRP A 48 -15.60 -13.93 -19.45
N ASP A 49 -16.29 -13.00 -20.08
CA ASP A 49 -17.33 -12.20 -19.43
C ASP A 49 -18.48 -13.03 -18.86
N GLN A 50 -18.72 -14.22 -19.42
CA GLN A 50 -19.68 -15.19 -18.88
C GLN A 50 -19.30 -15.71 -17.47
N PHE A 51 -18.01 -15.83 -17.16
CA PHE A 51 -17.50 -16.32 -15.88
C PHE A 51 -17.34 -15.20 -14.84
N HIS A 52 -17.27 -13.94 -15.29
CA HIS A 52 -17.08 -12.74 -14.46
C HIS A 52 -18.37 -12.24 -13.80
N GLN A 53 -19.08 -13.12 -13.10
CA GLN A 53 -20.15 -12.74 -12.19
C GLN A 53 -19.57 -12.15 -10.88
N PRO A 54 -20.23 -11.18 -10.23
CA PRO A 54 -19.69 -10.53 -9.03
C PRO A 54 -19.22 -11.48 -7.93
N ARG A 55 -19.99 -12.55 -7.65
CA ARG A 55 -19.60 -13.57 -6.66
C ARG A 55 -18.30 -14.29 -7.04
N ASN A 56 -18.12 -14.63 -8.32
CA ASN A 56 -16.95 -15.36 -8.78
C ASN A 56 -15.70 -14.49 -8.70
N LEU A 57 -15.82 -13.21 -9.08
CA LEU A 57 -14.74 -12.23 -8.98
C LEU A 57 -14.33 -11.98 -7.52
N LEU A 58 -15.30 -11.89 -6.61
CA LEU A 58 -15.04 -11.78 -5.17
C LEU A 58 -14.27 -13.01 -4.66
N LEU A 59 -14.68 -14.22 -5.03
CA LEU A 59 -14.01 -15.44 -4.59
C LEU A 59 -12.61 -15.58 -5.18
N ALA A 60 -12.41 -15.19 -6.45
CA ALA A 60 -11.09 -15.13 -7.06
C ALA A 60 -10.17 -14.14 -6.32
N MET A 61 -10.65 -12.93 -6.04
CA MET A 61 -9.92 -11.92 -5.26
C MET A 61 -9.51 -12.45 -3.86
N VAL A 62 -10.39 -13.20 -3.19
CA VAL A 62 -10.06 -13.83 -1.90
C VAL A 62 -8.93 -14.85 -2.04
N GLY A 63 -8.87 -15.58 -3.16
CA GLY A 63 -7.75 -16.46 -3.51
C GLY A 63 -6.43 -15.69 -3.59
N GLU A 64 -6.40 -14.62 -4.37
CA GLU A 64 -5.18 -13.78 -4.53
C GLU A 64 -4.75 -13.11 -3.21
N VAL A 65 -5.70 -12.74 -2.34
CA VAL A 65 -5.37 -12.27 -0.98
C VAL A 65 -4.72 -13.38 -0.16
N GLY A 66 -5.12 -14.63 -0.37
CA GLY A 66 -4.49 -15.82 0.21
C GLY A 66 -3.05 -15.99 -0.29
N GLU A 67 -2.82 -15.95 -1.60
CA GLU A 67 -1.49 -16.06 -2.21
C GLU A 67 -0.57 -14.92 -1.73
N LEU A 68 -1.08 -13.69 -1.67
CA LEU A 68 -0.40 -12.55 -1.04
C LEU A 68 -0.01 -12.84 0.42
N ALA A 69 -0.92 -13.41 1.21
CA ALA A 69 -0.65 -13.76 2.61
C ALA A 69 0.41 -14.86 2.76
N GLU A 70 0.47 -15.81 1.83
CA GLU A 70 1.48 -16.88 1.82
C GLU A 70 2.91 -16.35 1.71
N LEU A 71 3.11 -15.18 1.10
CA LEU A 71 4.42 -14.52 1.04
C LEU A 71 4.94 -14.09 2.41
N PHE A 72 4.03 -13.77 3.34
CA PHE A 72 4.36 -13.23 4.66
C PHE A 72 4.24 -14.25 5.79
N GLN A 73 3.48 -15.34 5.60
CA GLN A 73 3.05 -16.25 6.67
C GLN A 73 4.20 -16.81 7.56
N TRP A 74 5.42 -16.93 7.02
CA TRP A 74 6.59 -17.46 7.74
C TRP A 74 7.71 -16.42 7.96
N LYS A 75 7.48 -15.14 7.66
CA LYS A 75 8.53 -14.10 7.62
C LYS A 75 8.81 -13.38 8.95
N GLY A 76 8.12 -13.70 10.05
CA GLY A 76 8.29 -12.98 11.32
C GLY A 76 7.99 -11.48 11.18
N GLU A 77 8.73 -10.63 11.90
CA GLU A 77 8.63 -9.18 11.70
C GLU A 77 9.26 -8.77 10.36
N VAL A 78 8.49 -8.09 9.51
CA VAL A 78 8.94 -7.63 8.20
C VAL A 78 9.18 -6.12 8.24
N LYS A 79 10.40 -5.70 7.93
CA LYS A 79 10.79 -4.28 7.90
C LYS A 79 10.22 -3.55 6.69
N GLU A 80 9.90 -2.28 6.86
CA GLU A 80 9.56 -1.37 5.77
C GLU A 80 10.66 -1.36 4.68
N GLY A 81 10.25 -1.25 3.41
CA GLY A 81 11.18 -1.30 2.27
C GLY A 81 11.73 -2.70 1.93
N LEU A 82 11.46 -3.70 2.78
CA LEU A 82 11.83 -5.11 2.57
C LEU A 82 13.34 -5.30 2.27
N PRO A 83 14.27 -4.76 3.08
CA PRO A 83 15.71 -4.82 2.79
C PRO A 83 16.24 -6.26 2.72
N ASP A 84 15.60 -7.17 3.47
CA ASP A 84 16.00 -8.57 3.58
C ASP A 84 15.33 -9.47 2.51
N TRP A 85 14.60 -8.89 1.55
CA TRP A 85 13.93 -9.62 0.46
C TRP A 85 14.71 -9.50 -0.84
N SER A 86 14.85 -10.63 -1.53
CA SER A 86 15.45 -10.68 -2.87
C SER A 86 14.58 -9.95 -3.90
N ALA A 87 15.19 -9.52 -5.00
CA ALA A 87 14.47 -8.90 -6.11
C ALA A 87 13.34 -9.78 -6.66
N LYS A 88 13.53 -11.11 -6.66
CA LYS A 88 12.51 -12.08 -7.06
C LYS A 88 11.32 -12.09 -6.10
N GLU A 89 11.56 -12.07 -4.79
CA GLU A 89 10.48 -12.01 -3.79
C GLU A 89 9.72 -10.68 -3.86
N LYS A 90 10.41 -9.55 -4.05
CA LYS A 90 9.76 -8.25 -4.24
C LYS A 90 8.93 -8.20 -5.54
N HIS A 91 9.43 -8.83 -6.61
CA HIS A 91 8.67 -8.95 -7.85
C HIS A 91 7.42 -9.80 -7.64
N HIS A 92 7.53 -10.95 -6.98
CA HIS A 92 6.40 -11.84 -6.68
C HIS A 92 5.36 -11.13 -5.82
N LEU A 93 5.78 -10.41 -4.77
CA LEU A 93 4.90 -9.53 -4.00
C LEU A 93 4.16 -8.52 -4.89
N GLY A 94 4.86 -7.93 -5.86
CA GLY A 94 4.25 -7.03 -6.84
C GLY A 94 3.19 -7.71 -7.70
N GLN A 95 3.36 -8.99 -8.05
CA GLN A 95 2.36 -9.76 -8.80
C GLN A 95 1.11 -9.98 -7.96
N GLU A 96 1.25 -10.53 -6.75
CA GLU A 96 0.09 -10.81 -5.88
C GLU A 96 -0.70 -9.54 -5.50
N LEU A 97 0.00 -8.43 -5.23
CA LEU A 97 -0.64 -7.14 -5.02
C LEU A 97 -1.42 -6.67 -6.27
N SER A 98 -0.88 -6.92 -7.46
CA SER A 98 -1.51 -6.58 -8.72
C SER A 98 -2.75 -7.43 -8.98
N ASP A 99 -2.71 -8.73 -8.70
CA ASP A 99 -3.83 -9.64 -8.91
C ASP A 99 -5.03 -9.27 -8.02
N VAL A 100 -4.79 -8.95 -6.74
CA VAL A 100 -5.82 -8.40 -5.85
C VAL A 100 -6.43 -7.12 -6.42
N LEU A 101 -5.60 -6.17 -6.90
CA LEU A 101 -6.08 -4.91 -7.48
C LEU A 101 -6.90 -5.15 -8.75
N ILE A 102 -6.46 -6.04 -9.63
CA ILE A 102 -7.10 -6.37 -10.90
C ILE A 102 -8.50 -6.94 -10.65
N TYR A 103 -8.67 -7.86 -9.70
CA TYR A 103 -10.00 -8.38 -9.37
C TYR A 103 -10.88 -7.35 -8.67
N LEU A 104 -10.33 -6.50 -7.80
CA LEU A 104 -11.07 -5.42 -7.16
C LEU A 104 -11.66 -4.44 -8.19
N VAL A 105 -10.85 -4.03 -9.17
CA VAL A 105 -11.30 -3.15 -10.26
C VAL A 105 -12.38 -3.82 -11.11
N ARG A 106 -12.22 -5.11 -11.45
CA ARG A 106 -13.25 -5.86 -12.20
C ARG A 106 -14.57 -5.95 -11.45
N LEU A 107 -14.48 -6.24 -10.16
CA LEU A 107 -15.64 -6.39 -9.30
C LEU A 107 -16.40 -5.06 -9.24
N ALA A 108 -15.68 -3.95 -9.07
CA ALA A 108 -16.29 -2.61 -9.12
C ALA A 108 -16.98 -2.35 -10.45
N GLU A 109 -16.36 -2.67 -11.59
CA GLU A 109 -16.96 -2.53 -12.93
C GLU A 109 -18.25 -3.37 -13.06
N LYS A 110 -18.22 -4.66 -12.69
CA LYS A 110 -19.39 -5.54 -12.78
C LYS A 110 -20.51 -5.14 -11.82
N CYS A 111 -20.17 -4.50 -10.69
CA CYS A 111 -21.12 -3.94 -9.75
C CYS A 111 -21.55 -2.50 -10.09
N ARG A 112 -21.00 -1.88 -11.15
CA ARG A 112 -21.24 -0.49 -11.56
C ARG A 112 -20.93 0.53 -10.46
N VAL A 113 -19.83 0.30 -9.75
CA VAL A 113 -19.31 1.20 -8.71
C VAL A 113 -18.19 2.05 -9.29
N ASP A 114 -18.33 3.37 -9.21
CA ASP A 114 -17.25 4.32 -9.52
C ASP A 114 -16.22 4.31 -8.38
N LEU A 115 -15.28 3.36 -8.48
CA LEU A 115 -14.32 3.10 -7.41
C LEU A 115 -13.44 4.32 -7.04
N PRO A 116 -12.87 5.09 -7.99
CA PRO A 116 -12.16 6.32 -7.64
C PRO A 116 -13.01 7.30 -6.81
N LYS A 117 -14.27 7.52 -7.21
CA LYS A 117 -15.18 8.41 -6.48
C LYS A 117 -15.47 7.90 -5.07
N GLU A 118 -15.74 6.60 -4.92
CA GLU A 118 -15.99 5.99 -3.61
C GLU A 118 -14.78 6.04 -2.68
N VAL A 119 -13.55 5.90 -3.21
CA VAL A 119 -12.32 6.08 -2.44
C VAL A 119 -12.21 7.50 -1.89
N VAL A 120 -12.47 8.52 -2.71
CA VAL A 120 -12.46 9.94 -2.26
C VAL A 120 -13.49 10.17 -1.15
N ALA A 121 -14.73 9.69 -1.35
CA ALA A 121 -15.78 9.80 -0.34
C ALA A 121 -15.41 9.07 0.96
N LYS A 122 -14.86 7.86 0.87
CA LYS A 122 -14.43 7.07 2.03
C LYS A 122 -13.28 7.72 2.79
N MET A 123 -12.34 8.35 2.10
CA MET A 123 -11.24 9.07 2.73
C MET A 123 -11.72 10.29 3.51
N ALA A 124 -12.65 11.08 2.95
CA ALA A 124 -13.28 12.19 3.68
C ALA A 124 -13.98 11.69 4.97
N LEU A 125 -14.72 10.58 4.88
CA LEU A 125 -15.34 9.93 6.05
C LEU A 125 -14.29 9.45 7.06
N ASN A 126 -13.17 8.89 6.62
CA ASN A 126 -12.10 8.44 7.50
C ASN A 126 -11.43 9.61 8.24
N THR A 127 -11.21 10.74 7.58
CA THR A 127 -10.65 11.95 8.21
C THR A 127 -11.55 12.47 9.34
N MET A 128 -12.87 12.44 9.14
CA MET A 128 -13.84 12.82 10.18
C MET A 128 -13.87 11.79 11.32
N LYS A 129 -13.80 10.50 10.99
CA LYS A 129 -13.87 9.41 11.96
C LYS A 129 -12.60 9.26 12.81
N TYR A 130 -11.45 9.67 12.29
CA TYR A 130 -10.13 9.56 12.93
C TYR A 130 -9.39 10.91 12.88
N PRO A 131 -9.83 11.94 13.65
CA PRO A 131 -9.20 13.26 13.60
C PRO A 131 -7.75 13.20 14.11
N ALA A 132 -6.81 13.75 13.36
CA ALA A 132 -5.37 13.65 13.66
C ALA A 132 -5.02 14.11 15.07
N HIS A 133 -5.64 15.19 15.58
CA HIS A 133 -5.38 15.71 16.92
C HIS A 133 -5.85 14.77 18.05
N ILE A 134 -6.71 13.78 17.76
CA ILE A 134 -7.22 12.78 18.71
C ILE A 134 -6.41 11.48 18.63
N VAL A 135 -6.08 11.04 17.41
CA VAL A 135 -5.51 9.69 17.18
C VAL A 135 -4.01 9.67 16.88
N LYS A 136 -3.32 10.82 16.86
CA LYS A 136 -1.88 10.88 16.58
C LYS A 136 -1.11 9.98 17.58
N GLY A 137 -0.40 8.98 17.05
CA GLY A 137 0.35 8.01 17.86
C GLY A 137 -0.52 6.93 18.54
N SER A 138 -1.79 6.81 18.19
CA SER A 138 -2.72 5.85 18.78
C SER A 138 -3.44 5.02 17.71
N SER A 139 -3.40 3.69 17.83
CA SER A 139 -4.16 2.75 16.97
C SER A 139 -5.56 2.44 17.50
N LYS A 140 -6.01 3.16 18.55
CA LYS A 140 -7.31 2.95 19.16
C LYS A 140 -8.43 3.06 18.13
N LYS A 141 -9.40 2.16 18.20
CA LYS A 141 -10.58 2.22 17.33
C LYS A 141 -11.45 3.41 17.74
N TYR A 142 -12.22 3.95 16.79
CA TYR A 142 -13.13 5.08 17.04
C TYR A 142 -14.17 4.83 18.15
N THR A 143 -14.49 3.57 18.41
CA THR A 143 -15.36 3.15 19.52
C THR A 143 -14.74 3.43 20.89
N GLU A 144 -13.41 3.60 20.99
CA GLU A 144 -12.66 3.70 22.24
C GLU A 144 -12.38 5.16 22.67
N TYR A 145 -12.67 6.16 21.83
CA TYR A 145 -12.54 7.60 22.18
C TYR A 145 -13.81 8.42 21.96
N LYS A 146 -14.94 7.79 21.62
CA LYS A 146 -16.24 8.48 21.52
C LYS A 146 -16.69 9.13 22.83
N GLU A 147 -16.16 8.72 23.99
CA GLU A 147 -16.41 9.39 25.27
C GLU A 147 -15.81 10.81 25.36
N LEU A 148 -15.01 11.24 24.37
CA LEU A 148 -14.33 12.53 24.37
C LEU A 148 -14.96 13.59 23.45
N ASN A 149 -16.01 13.29 22.66
CA ASN A 149 -16.64 14.30 21.81
C ASN A 149 -18.13 14.01 21.46
N PRO A 150 -19.11 14.63 22.16
CA PRO A 150 -20.54 14.38 21.94
C PRO A 150 -21.10 14.93 20.62
N GLU A 151 -20.39 15.81 19.92
CA GLU A 151 -20.92 16.52 18.74
C GLU A 151 -20.99 15.68 17.45
N PHE A 152 -20.47 14.45 17.46
CA PHE A 152 -20.44 13.57 16.28
C PHE A 152 -21.29 12.30 16.42
N CYS A 153 -22.25 12.32 17.36
CA CYS A 153 -23.27 11.28 17.50
C CYS A 153 -24.55 11.67 16.75
N SER A 154 -24.56 11.50 15.43
CA SER A 154 -25.77 11.24 14.64
C SER A 154 -25.40 10.59 13.30
#